data_AF-A0A6A6NCQ8-F1
#
_entry.id   AF-A0A6A6NCQ8-F1
#
_cell.length_a   1.000
_cell.length_b   1.000
_cell.length_c   1.000
_cell.angle_alpha   90.00
_cell.angle_beta   90.00
_cell.angle_gamma   90.00
#
_symmetry.space_group_name_H-M   'P 1'
#
loop_
_entity.id
_entity.type
_entity.pdbx_description
1 polymer ?
#
loop_
_entity_poly.entity_id
_entity_poly.type
_entity_poly.pdbx_seq_one_letter_code
_entity_poly.pdbx_strand_id
1 'polypeptide(L)'
;MNPQIEVWLENLKEVVYDAEDVVDEIECEALRREVVKSRNTTQKVRRFFSSSNPVAFHFRMGHELKKIRETVAKIVALKSDFGLTEWIFDRHVIHKEREMTHSFIATSNVIGREQDTVNITEYLVQSIDGENVTIFQLLE
;
A
#
# COMPACT_ATOMS: atom_id res chain seq x y z
N MET A 1 2.87 1.84 24.41
CA MET A 1 2.30 0.84 23.49
C MET A 1 2.51 -0.53 24.14
N ASN A 2 1.54 -1.45 24.08
CA ASN A 2 1.74 -2.78 24.67
C ASN A 2 2.62 -3.62 23.72
N PRO A 3 3.84 -4.03 24.11
CA PRO A 3 4.77 -4.75 23.23
C PRO A 3 4.19 -6.09 22.72
N GLN A 4 3.25 -6.70 23.46
CA GLN A 4 2.56 -7.91 23.02
C GLN A 4 1.63 -7.66 21.83
N ILE A 5 1.01 -6.48 21.78
CA ILE A 5 0.14 -6.07 20.68
C ILE A 5 0.98 -5.78 19.43
N GLU A 6 2.16 -5.18 19.60
CA GLU A 6 3.09 -4.90 18.51
C GLU A 6 3.55 -6.20 17.83
N VAL A 7 4.04 -7.17 18.60
CA VAL A 7 4.42 -8.49 18.08
C VAL A 7 3.23 -9.20 17.43
N TRP A 8 2.04 -9.09 17.99
CA TRP A 8 0.84 -9.68 17.40
C TRP A 8 0.48 -9.06 16.04
N LEU A 9 0.57 -7.73 15.93
CA LEU A 9 0.33 -7.00 14.69
C LEU A 9 1.40 -7.30 13.63
N GLU A 10 2.67 -7.42 14.03
CA GLU A 10 3.76 -7.81 13.13
C GLU A 10 3.51 -9.19 12.52
N ASN A 11 3.18 -10.20 13.34
CA ASN A 11 2.84 -11.53 12.85
C ASN A 11 1.64 -11.52 11.91
N LEU A 12 0.61 -10.73 12.21
CA LEU A 12 -0.55 -10.57 11.34
C LEU A 12 -0.16 -9.96 9.99
N LYS A 13 0.71 -8.94 10.01
CA LYS A 13 1.20 -8.27 8.81
C LYS A 13 1.99 -9.24 7.92
N GLU A 14 2.86 -10.06 8.51
CA GLU A 14 3.60 -11.09 7.76
C GLU A 14 2.67 -12.07 7.05
N VAL A 15 1.63 -12.56 7.73
CA VAL A 15 0.67 -13.50 7.12
C VAL A 15 -0.18 -12.86 6.03
N VAL A 16 -0.45 -11.56 6.12
CA VAL A 16 -1.11 -10.82 5.04
C VAL A 16 -0.21 -10.74 3.80
N TYR A 17 1.09 -10.48 3.97
CA TYR A 17 2.03 -10.50 2.83
C TYR A 17 2.13 -11.89 2.19
N ASP A 18 2.23 -12.95 3.00
CA ASP A 18 2.20 -14.33 2.47
C ASP A 18 0.92 -14.60 1.66
N ALA A 19 -0.22 -14.03 2.07
CA ALA A 19 -1.48 -14.18 1.35
C ALA A 19 -1.53 -13.35 0.06
N GLU A 20 -0.99 -12.12 0.06
CA GLU A 20 -0.83 -11.30 -1.14
C GLU A 20 0.03 -12.02 -2.19
N ASP A 21 1.16 -12.61 -1.79
CA ASP A 21 2.04 -13.38 -2.68
C ASP A 21 1.29 -14.53 -3.38
N VAL A 22 0.43 -15.25 -2.64
CA VAL A 22 -0.39 -16.34 -3.21
C VAL A 22 -1.42 -15.80 -4.21
N VAL A 23 -2.04 -14.65 -3.92
CA VAL A 23 -3.00 -14.01 -4.84
C VAL A 23 -2.32 -13.55 -6.11
N ASP A 24 -1.18 -12.86 -5.99
CA ASP A 24 -0.37 -12.39 -7.11
C ASP A 24 0.07 -13.55 -8.01
N GLU A 25 0.46 -14.69 -7.42
CA GLU A 25 0.82 -15.88 -8.18
C GLU A 25 -0.36 -16.46 -8.97
N ILE A 26 -1.57 -16.45 -8.39
CA ILE A 26 -2.81 -16.88 -9.06
C ILE A 26 -3.15 -15.95 -10.22
N GLU A 27 -3.07 -14.64 -10.03
CA GLU A 27 -3.32 -13.64 -11.08
C GLU A 27 -2.31 -13.76 -12.22
N CYS A 28 -1.03 -13.90 -11.88
CA CYS A 28 0.05 -14.10 -12.85
C CYS A 28 -0.18 -15.37 -13.69
N GLU A 29 -0.57 -16.48 -13.06
CA GLU A 29 -0.89 -17.72 -13.77
C GLU A 29 -2.15 -17.57 -14.64
N ALA A 30 -3.16 -16.82 -14.20
CA ALA A 30 -4.35 -16.53 -15.00
C ALA A 30 -3.97 -15.80 -16.31
N LEU A 31 -3.20 -14.72 -16.21
CA LEU A 31 -2.68 -13.98 -17.37
C LEU A 31 -1.82 -14.88 -18.28
N ARG A 32 -0.95 -15.70 -17.68
CA ARG A 32 -0.09 -16.65 -18.42
C ARG A 32 -0.90 -17.71 -19.18
N ARG A 33 -2.08 -18.08 -18.70
CA ARG A 33 -3.02 -18.99 -19.39
C ARG A 33 -3.75 -18.27 -20.52
N GLU A 34 -4.16 -17.01 -20.35
CA GLU A 34 -4.79 -16.22 -21.39
C GLU A 34 -3.89 -16.00 -22.61
N VAL A 35 -2.64 -15.58 -22.38
CA VAL A 35 -1.63 -15.39 -23.44
C VAL A 35 -1.38 -16.67 -24.25
N VAL A 36 -1.64 -17.84 -23.67
CA VAL A 36 -1.40 -19.14 -24.33
C VAL A 36 -2.63 -19.77 -24.93
N LYS A 37 -3.85 -19.28 -24.63
CA LYS A 37 -5.04 -19.69 -25.38
C LYS A 37 -4.89 -19.41 -26.90
N SER A 38 -4.05 -18.46 -27.31
CA SER A 38 -3.76 -18.17 -28.73
C SER A 38 -2.71 -19.10 -29.39
N ARG A 39 -2.14 -20.08 -28.66
CA ARG A 39 -1.05 -20.95 -29.15
C ARG A 39 -1.50 -22.40 -29.43
N ASN A 40 -0.78 -23.02 -30.36
CA ASN A 40 -1.04 -24.29 -31.03
C ASN A 40 -1.18 -25.47 -30.04
N THR A 41 -1.91 -26.52 -30.42
CA THR A 41 -2.17 -27.73 -29.62
C THR A 41 -0.90 -28.40 -29.07
N THR A 42 0.20 -28.42 -29.82
CA THR A 42 1.49 -28.99 -29.41
C THR A 42 2.12 -28.29 -28.20
N GLN A 43 1.86 -26.99 -28.01
CA GLN A 43 2.39 -26.23 -26.87
C GLN A 43 1.55 -26.42 -25.60
N LYS A 44 0.27 -26.79 -25.75
CA LYS A 44 -0.61 -27.17 -24.63
C LYS A 44 -0.11 -28.46 -23.97
N VAL A 45 0.21 -29.48 -24.78
CA VAL A 45 0.71 -30.78 -24.27
C VAL A 45 2.04 -30.63 -23.54
N ARG A 46 2.98 -29.81 -24.06
CA ARG A 46 4.25 -29.52 -23.37
C ARG A 46 4.07 -28.83 -22.00
N ARG A 47 3.02 -28.01 -21.82
CA ARG A 47 2.74 -27.37 -20.52
C ARG A 47 2.15 -28.33 -19.47
N PHE A 48 1.43 -29.37 -19.88
CA PHE A 48 0.98 -30.42 -18.96
C PHE A 48 2.15 -31.17 -18.30
N PHE A 49 3.31 -31.22 -18.95
CA PHE A 49 4.53 -31.84 -18.41
C PHE A 49 5.53 -30.82 -17.84
N SER A 50 5.16 -29.54 -17.73
CA SER A 50 6.00 -28.46 -17.19
C SER A 50 5.52 -28.05 -15.79
N SER A 51 6.30 -27.21 -15.10
CA SER A 51 5.91 -26.57 -13.84
C SER A 51 4.65 -25.69 -13.94
N SER A 52 4.17 -25.41 -15.16
CA SER A 52 2.87 -24.79 -15.46
C SER A 52 1.74 -25.81 -15.70
N ASN A 53 1.85 -27.04 -15.18
CA ASN A 53 0.74 -28.00 -15.19
C ASN A 53 -0.39 -27.47 -14.28
N PRO A 54 -1.63 -27.34 -14.79
CA PRO A 54 -2.75 -26.83 -14.01
C PRO A 54 -2.98 -27.57 -12.69
N VAL A 55 -2.88 -28.90 -12.69
CA VAL A 55 -3.12 -29.73 -11.50
C VAL A 55 -2.02 -29.52 -10.47
N ALA A 56 -0.75 -29.53 -10.90
CA ALA A 56 0.38 -29.29 -10.01
C ALA A 56 0.36 -27.87 -9.43
N PHE A 57 -0.03 -26.89 -10.24
CA PHE A 57 -0.23 -25.51 -9.81
C PHE A 57 -1.32 -25.40 -8.75
N HIS A 58 -2.50 -25.97 -8.98
CA HIS A 58 -3.59 -25.95 -8.01
C HIS A 58 -3.22 -26.67 -6.71
N PHE A 59 -2.46 -27.76 -6.79
CA PHE A 59 -1.96 -28.45 -5.60
C PHE A 59 -0.95 -27.58 -4.81
N ARG A 60 -0.01 -26.92 -5.49
CA ARG A 60 0.93 -25.97 -4.87
C ARG A 60 0.19 -24.84 -4.17
N MET A 61 -0.72 -24.16 -4.87
CA MET A 61 -1.51 -23.06 -4.30
C MET A 61 -2.41 -23.52 -3.15
N GLY A 62 -2.97 -24.73 -3.23
CA GLY A 62 -3.74 -25.31 -2.14
C GLY A 62 -2.89 -25.55 -0.88
N HIS A 63 -1.63 -25.95 -1.04
CA HIS A 63 -0.69 -26.11 0.06
C HIS A 63 -0.35 -24.76 0.72
N GLU A 64 -0.04 -23.73 -0.07
CA GLU A 64 0.24 -22.39 0.46
C GLU A 64 -0.98 -21.80 1.17
N LEU A 65 -2.18 -21.94 0.60
CA LEU A 65 -3.42 -21.50 1.25
C LEU A 65 -3.67 -22.23 2.58
N LYS A 66 -3.34 -23.54 2.63
CA LYS A 66 -3.42 -24.31 3.87
C LYS A 66 -2.44 -23.77 4.91
N LYS A 67 -1.19 -23.47 4.52
CA LYS A 67 -0.18 -22.88 5.40
C LYS A 67 -0.66 -21.55 5.97
N ILE A 68 -1.14 -20.63 5.12
CA ILE A 68 -1.72 -19.34 5.55
C ILE A 68 -2.82 -19.56 6.59
N ARG A 69 -3.78 -20.45 6.30
CA ARG A 69 -4.88 -20.76 7.23
C ARG A 69 -4.36 -21.24 8.60
N GLU A 70 -3.34 -22.10 8.62
CA GLU A 70 -2.74 -22.59 9.87
C GLU A 70 -2.02 -21.46 10.63
N THR A 71 -1.31 -20.57 9.92
CA THR A 71 -0.63 -19.43 10.55
C THR A 71 -1.63 -18.42 11.12
N VAL A 72 -2.71 -18.11 10.40
CA VAL A 72 -3.82 -17.28 10.90
C VAL A 72 -4.42 -17.90 12.17
N ALA A 73 -4.67 -19.21 12.19
CA ALA A 73 -5.21 -19.88 13.36
C ALA A 73 -4.30 -19.74 14.60
N LYS A 74 -2.97 -19.78 14.41
CA LYS A 74 -1.99 -19.53 15.48
C LYS A 74 -2.06 -18.09 15.98
N ILE A 75 -2.18 -17.12 15.09
CA ILE A 75 -2.30 -15.68 15.43
C ILE A 75 -3.59 -15.40 16.19
N VAL A 76 -4.69 -16.05 15.82
CA VAL A 76 -5.97 -15.96 16.53
C VAL A 76 -5.86 -16.55 17.93
N ALA A 77 -5.17 -17.68 18.10
CA ALA A 77 -4.92 -18.24 19.44
C ALA A 77 -4.11 -17.27 20.32
N LEU A 78 -3.05 -16.67 19.76
CA LEU A 78 -2.25 -15.64 20.44
C LEU A 78 -3.10 -14.41 20.81
N LYS A 79 -4.02 -13.96 19.95
CA LYS A 79 -4.97 -12.87 20.24
C LYS A 79 -5.76 -13.15 21.53
N SER A 80 -6.25 -14.38 21.67
CA SER A 80 -7.01 -14.81 22.85
C SER A 80 -6.15 -14.84 24.12
N ASP A 81 -4.90 -15.28 24.02
CA ASP A 81 -3.94 -15.31 25.14
C ASP A 81 -3.60 -13.90 25.65
N PHE A 82 -3.58 -12.90 24.76
CA PHE A 82 -3.34 -11.50 25.12
C PHE A 82 -4.58 -10.78 25.67
N GLY A 83 -5.73 -11.46 25.80
CA GLY A 83 -6.97 -10.86 26.29
C GLY A 83 -7.48 -9.74 25.38
N LEU A 84 -7.13 -9.76 24.09
CA LEU A 84 -7.57 -8.75 23.12
C LEU A 84 -9.05 -8.96 22.82
N THR A 85 -9.91 -8.26 23.56
CA THR A 85 -11.34 -8.21 23.31
C THR A 85 -11.60 -7.49 22.00
N GLU A 86 -12.42 -8.12 21.16
CA GLU A 86 -12.92 -7.55 19.93
C GLU A 86 -13.92 -6.45 20.29
N TRP A 87 -13.42 -5.23 20.47
CA TRP A 87 -14.29 -4.08 20.47
C TRP A 87 -14.65 -3.83 19.00
N ILE A 88 -15.89 -4.19 18.64
CA ILE A 88 -16.48 -3.77 17.37
C ILE A 88 -16.68 -2.26 17.50
N PHE A 89 -15.60 -1.49 17.35
CA PHE A 89 -15.73 -0.11 16.95
C PHE A 89 -16.32 -0.20 15.55
N ASP A 90 -17.54 0.30 15.38
CA ASP A 90 -18.08 0.68 14.07
C ASP A 90 -17.22 1.84 13.54
N ARG A 91 -15.95 1.52 13.25
CA ARG A 91 -15.02 2.40 12.59
C ARG A 91 -15.39 2.24 11.14
N HIS A 92 -16.40 3.00 10.75
CA HIS A 92 -16.34 3.65 9.45
C HIS A 92 -14.89 4.10 9.32
N VAL A 93 -14.15 3.47 8.41
CA VAL A 93 -12.81 3.91 8.07
C VAL A 93 -13.03 5.25 7.39
N ILE A 94 -13.20 6.28 8.23
CA ILE A 94 -13.04 7.66 7.85
C ILE A 94 -11.58 7.65 7.44
N HIS A 95 -11.37 7.50 6.13
CA HIS A 95 -10.14 7.90 5.50
C HIS A 95 -9.92 9.28 6.09
N LYS A 96 -8.91 9.41 6.96
CA LYS A 96 -8.50 10.71 7.44
C LYS A 96 -7.92 11.35 6.20
N GLU A 97 -8.80 11.88 5.37
CA GLU A 97 -8.46 12.65 4.20
C GLU A 97 -7.57 13.74 4.77
N ARG A 98 -6.29 13.62 4.45
CA ARG A 98 -5.30 14.63 4.81
C ARG A 98 -5.88 15.92 4.26
N GLU A 99 -6.07 16.94 5.09
CA GLU A 99 -6.54 18.23 4.58
C GLU A 99 -5.64 18.62 3.42
N MET A 100 -6.21 18.65 2.22
CA MET A 100 -5.45 18.93 1.02
C MET A 100 -5.11 20.41 1.06
N THR A 101 -3.88 20.74 1.44
CA THR A 101 -3.34 22.08 1.20
C THR A 101 -3.12 22.20 -0.31
N HIS A 102 -4.08 22.78 -1.02
CA HIS A 102 -3.99 23.01 -2.45
C HIS A 102 -3.17 24.28 -2.71
N SER A 103 -2.20 24.21 -3.62
CA SER A 103 -1.30 25.33 -3.95
C SER A 103 -1.91 26.34 -4.93
N PHE A 104 -2.98 25.96 -5.64
CA PHE A 104 -3.60 26.83 -6.64
C PHE A 104 -4.85 27.51 -6.08
N ILE A 105 -4.78 28.84 -6.02
CA ILE A 105 -5.86 29.74 -5.62
C ILE A 105 -6.05 30.73 -6.77
N ALA A 106 -7.31 31.03 -7.12
CA ALA A 106 -7.59 32.08 -8.09
C ALA A 106 -7.11 33.43 -7.54
N THR A 107 -6.23 34.12 -8.26
CA THR A 107 -5.66 35.42 -7.85
C THR A 107 -6.73 36.48 -7.60
N SER A 108 -7.90 36.36 -8.24
CA SER A 108 -9.07 37.22 -8.01
C SER A 108 -9.67 37.11 -6.61
N ASN A 109 -9.40 36.04 -5.87
CA ASN A 109 -9.98 35.76 -4.56
C ASN A 109 -9.04 36.17 -3.41
N VAL A 110 -7.87 36.72 -3.70
CA VAL A 110 -6.89 37.19 -2.72
C VAL A 110 -7.04 38.70 -2.58
N ILE A 111 -7.33 39.18 -1.36
CA ILE A 111 -7.54 40.61 -1.07
C ILE A 111 -6.56 41.04 0.02
N GLY A 112 -5.94 42.21 -0.13
CA GLY A 112 -5.16 42.85 0.94
C GLY A 112 -3.71 42.34 1.08
N ARG A 113 -3.22 41.57 0.10
CA ARG A 113 -1.85 41.03 0.06
C ARG A 113 -0.96 41.76 -0.94
N GLU A 114 -1.38 42.92 -1.44
CA GLU A 114 -0.68 43.68 -2.46
C GLU A 114 0.70 44.15 -1.94
N GLN A 115 0.74 44.69 -0.71
CA GLN A 115 1.99 45.15 -0.10
C GLN A 115 2.93 43.98 0.26
N ASP A 116 2.39 42.88 0.77
CA ASP A 116 3.16 41.67 1.08
C ASP A 116 3.81 41.09 -0.19
N THR A 117 3.08 41.12 -1.31
CA THR A 117 3.59 40.68 -2.61
C THR A 117 4.81 41.51 -3.02
N VAL A 118 4.72 42.84 -2.94
CA VAL A 118 5.83 43.74 -3.26
C VAL A 118 7.04 43.47 -2.36
N ASN A 119 6.82 43.42 -1.05
CA ASN A 119 7.89 43.21 -0.07
C ASN A 119 8.62 41.87 -0.28
N ILE A 120 7.86 40.78 -0.53
CA ILE A 120 8.43 39.46 -0.79
C ILE A 120 9.17 39.45 -2.13
N THR A 121 8.63 40.06 -3.17
CA THR A 121 9.32 40.13 -4.47
C THR A 121 10.64 40.89 -4.39
N GLU A 122 10.67 42.04 -3.71
CA GLU A 122 11.92 42.80 -3.50
C GLU A 122 12.94 41.99 -2.70
N TYR A 123 12.52 41.33 -1.62
CA TYR A 123 13.39 40.48 -0.80
C TYR A 123 13.97 39.31 -1.60
N LEU A 124 13.14 38.63 -2.41
CA LEU A 124 13.59 37.52 -3.25
C LEU A 124 14.55 37.99 -4.35
N VAL A 125 14.28 39.12 -5.00
CA VAL A 125 15.17 39.68 -6.03
C VAL A 125 16.54 40.04 -5.45
N GLN A 126 16.59 40.58 -4.22
CA GLN A 126 17.85 40.88 -3.53
C GLN A 126 18.61 39.62 -3.08
N SER A 127 17.90 38.51 -2.85
CA SER A 127 18.51 37.24 -2.40
C SER A 127 19.19 36.42 -3.50
N ILE A 128 19.03 36.79 -4.78
CA ILE A 128 19.58 36.06 -5.93
C ILE A 128 21.09 36.33 -6.14
N ASP A 129 21.66 37.34 -5.48
CA ASP A 129 23.02 37.84 -5.75
C ASP A 129 24.14 37.20 -4.89
N GLY A 130 23.94 36.00 -4.35
CA GLY A 130 24.99 35.31 -3.59
C GLY A 130 24.74 33.82 -3.37
N GLU A 131 25.81 33.03 -3.28
CA GLU A 131 25.89 31.56 -3.23
C GLU A 131 25.15 30.85 -2.05
N ASN A 132 24.22 31.53 -1.36
CA ASN A 132 23.52 31.04 -0.18
C ASN A 132 22.01 30.85 -0.42
N VAL A 133 21.46 29.73 0.06
CA VAL A 133 20.02 29.47 0.05
C VAL A 133 19.33 30.33 1.11
N THR A 134 18.37 31.16 0.69
CA THR A 134 17.59 32.01 1.59
C THR A 134 16.29 31.30 1.99
N ILE A 135 16.03 31.19 3.30
CA ILE A 135 14.80 30.61 3.85
C ILE A 135 13.90 31.74 4.34
N PHE A 136 12.69 31.83 3.78
CA PHE A 136 11.68 32.80 4.22
C PHE A 136 10.56 32.08 4.97
N GLN A 137 10.34 32.48 6.23
CA GLN A 137 9.22 31.98 7.03
C GLN A 137 8.02 32.91 6.84
N LEU A 138 6.88 32.33 6.46
CA LEU A 138 5.60 33.03 6.42
C LEU A 138 4.97 32.94 7.81
N LEU A 139 4.76 34.07 8.48
CA LEU A 139 3.94 34.16 9.68
C LEU A 139 2.48 34.38 9.25
N GLU A 140 1.57 33.67 9.90
CA GLU A 140 0.12 33.67 9.62
C GLU A 140 -0.56 34.99 10.02
#